data_AF-A0A6B3IS45-F1
#
_entry.id   AF-A0A6B3IS45-F1
#
_cell.length_a   1.000
_cell.length_b   1.000
_cell.length_c   1.000
_cell.angle_alpha   90.00
_cell.angle_beta   90.00
_cell.angle_gamma   90.00
#
_symmetry.space_group_name_H-M   'P 1'
#
loop_
_entity.id
_entity.type
_entity.pdbx_description
1 polymer ?
#
loop_
_entity_poly.entity_id
_entity_poly.type
_entity_poly.pdbx_seq_one_letter_code
_entity_poly.pdbx_strand_id
1 'polypeptide(L)'
;LFGVEQTGPIMSMMPIFMVGVVFGLAMDYEVFLVTRMREAYVHGESPGQAVVTGFKHGARVVTAAAVIMMAVFAGFIGSSEQMIKMIGFSLAIA
;
A
#
# COMPACT_ATOMS: atom_id res chain seq x y z
N LEU A 1 -20.71 19.43 18.58
CA LEU A 1 -19.30 19.76 18.26
C LEU A 1 -18.53 18.62 17.57
N PHE A 2 -19.16 17.51 17.20
CA PHE A 2 -18.79 16.70 16.03
C PHE A 2 -20.09 16.14 15.47
N GLY A 3 -20.67 16.84 14.49
CA GLY A 3 -21.95 16.49 13.84
C GLY A 3 -21.80 15.26 12.95
N VAL A 4 -21.56 14.11 13.56
CA VAL A 4 -21.59 12.80 12.90
C VAL A 4 -23.04 12.32 12.90
N GLU A 5 -23.92 13.09 12.27
CA GLU A 5 -25.20 12.54 11.82
C GLU A 5 -24.95 11.91 10.45
N GLN A 6 -25.18 10.60 10.40
CA GLN A 6 -24.95 9.69 9.27
C GLN A 6 -23.48 9.24 9.13
N THR A 7 -23.18 8.13 9.82
CA THR A 7 -22.48 7.02 9.14
C THR A 7 -23.22 6.79 7.82
N GLY A 8 -22.79 7.49 6.76
CA GLY A 8 -23.31 7.28 5.42
C GLY A 8 -23.23 5.78 5.13
N PRO A 9 -24.28 5.16 4.55
CA PRO A 9 -24.29 3.73 4.32
C PRO A 9 -22.97 3.34 3.66
N ILE A 10 -22.26 2.36 4.24
CA ILE A 10 -21.10 1.76 3.58
C ILE A 10 -21.63 1.33 2.22
N MET A 11 -21.28 2.08 1.17
CA MET A 11 -21.70 1.72 -0.17
C MET A 11 -21.17 0.33 -0.41
N SER A 12 -22.02 -0.62 -0.82
CA SER A 12 -21.61 -2.03 -1.01
C SER A 12 -20.41 -2.19 -1.93
N MET A 13 -20.08 -1.15 -2.71
CA MET A 13 -18.92 -1.08 -3.61
C MET A 13 -17.61 -0.65 -2.93
N MET A 14 -17.64 -0.07 -1.74
CA MET A 14 -16.46 0.42 -1.02
C MET A 14 -15.47 -0.71 -0.64
N PRO A 15 -15.90 -1.87 -0.10
CA PRO A 15 -14.97 -2.97 0.18
C PRO A 15 -14.33 -3.53 -1.09
N ILE A 16 -15.07 -3.54 -2.21
CA ILE A 16 -14.57 -4.01 -3.51
C ILE A 16 -13.45 -3.09 -4.00
N PHE A 17 -13.67 -1.77 -3.95
CA PHE A 17 -12.62 -0.80 -4.29
C PHE A 17 -11.42 -0.90 -3.35
N MET A 18 -11.66 -1.05 -2.05
CA MET A 18 -10.59 -1.13 -1.06
C MET A 18 -9.72 -2.37 -1.30
N VAL A 19 -10.33 -3.54 -1.52
CA VAL A 19 -9.59 -4.77 -1.87
C VAL A 19 -8.84 -4.60 -3.19
N GLY A 20 -9.49 -4.05 -4.22
CA GLY A 20 -8.84 -3.84 -5.52
C GLY A 20 -7.62 -2.92 -5.44
N VAL A 21 -7.73 -1.81 -4.71
CA VAL A 21 -6.63 -0.86 -4.54
C VAL A 21 -5.53 -1.44 -3.66
N VAL A 22 -5.85 -1.99 -2.48
CA VAL A 22 -4.84 -2.59 -1.59
C VAL A 22 -4.10 -3.74 -2.29
N PHE A 23 -4.82 -4.59 -3.02
CA PHE A 23 -4.21 -5.68 -3.76
C PHE A 23 -3.30 -5.17 -4.89
N GLY A 24 -3.74 -4.13 -5.62
CA GLY A 24 -2.90 -3.47 -6.63
C GLY A 24 -1.62 -2.88 -6.03
N LEU A 25 -1.74 -2.18 -4.90
CA LEU A 25 -0.60 -1.58 -4.19
C LEU A 25 0.35 -2.64 -3.64
N ALA A 26 -0.18 -3.75 -3.10
CA ALA A 26 0.62 -4.86 -2.60
C ALA A 26 1.42 -5.55 -3.70
N MET A 27 0.83 -5.69 -4.90
CA MET A 27 1.47 -6.36 -6.04
C MET A 27 2.76 -5.66 -6.45
N ASP A 28 2.80 -4.32 -6.41
CA ASP A 28 4.01 -3.56 -6.75
C ASP A 28 5.15 -3.87 -5.76
N TYR A 29 4.85 -4.02 -4.47
CA TYR A 29 5.87 -4.36 -3.46
C TYR A 29 6.38 -5.78 -3.59
N GLU A 30 5.47 -6.75 -3.77
CA GLU A 30 5.83 -8.17 -3.90
C GLU A 30 6.69 -8.40 -5.13
N VAL A 31 6.32 -7.81 -6.27
CA VAL A 31 7.09 -7.94 -7.51
C VAL A 31 8.47 -7.31 -7.35
N PHE A 32 8.58 -6.11 -6.74
CA PHE A 32 9.89 -5.49 -6.50
C PHE A 32 10.78 -6.33 -5.57
N LEU A 33 10.22 -6.84 -4.47
CA LEU A 33 10.97 -7.63 -3.48
C LEU A 33 11.44 -8.96 -4.09
N VAL A 34 10.53 -9.68 -4.75
CA VAL A 34 10.82 -10.99 -5.36
C VAL A 34 11.80 -10.84 -6.53
N THR A 35 11.69 -9.77 -7.33
CA THR A 35 12.64 -9.52 -8.42
C THR A 35 14.05 -9.33 -7.87
N ARG A 36 14.24 -8.59 -6.77
CA ARG A 36 15.55 -8.41 -6.14
C ARG A 36 16.10 -9.70 -5.53
N MET A 37 15.26 -10.51 -4.89
CA MET A 37 15.66 -11.83 -4.39
C MET A 37 16.08 -12.75 -5.55
N ARG A 38 15.33 -12.72 -6.65
CA ARG A 38 15.63 -13.50 -7.86
C ARG A 38 16.93 -13.04 -8.52
N GLU A 39 17.18 -11.73 -8.60
CA GLU A 39 18.44 -11.18 -9.10
C GLU A 39 19.63 -11.72 -8.29
N ALA A 40 19.59 -11.62 -6.96
CA ALA A 40 20.66 -12.13 -6.09
C ALA A 40 20.88 -13.65 -6.28
N TYR A 41 19.79 -14.42 -6.39
CA TYR A 41 19.86 -15.86 -6.62
C TYR A 41 20.49 -16.22 -7.99
N VAL A 42 20.08 -15.54 -9.06
CA VAL A 42 20.61 -15.77 -10.42
C VAL A 42 22.08 -15.36 -10.53
N HIS A 43 22.54 -14.42 -9.70
CA HIS A 43 23.95 -14.03 -9.61
C HIS A 43 24.81 -14.97 -8.75
N GLY A 44 24.26 -16.11 -8.30
CA GLY A 44 25.01 -17.19 -7.66
C GLY A 44 24.93 -17.22 -6.13
N GLU A 45 24.10 -16.38 -5.51
CA GLU A 45 23.85 -16.48 -4.07
C GLU A 45 23.02 -17.73 -3.74
N SER A 46 23.35 -18.40 -2.63
CA SER A 46 22.51 -19.47 -2.09
C SER A 46 21.10 -18.94 -1.76
N PRO A 47 20.04 -19.77 -1.80
CA PRO A 47 18.66 -19.33 -1.59
C PRO A 47 18.46 -18.48 -0.32
N GLY A 48 19.08 -18.88 0.79
CA GLY A 48 18.99 -18.14 2.06
C GLY A 48 19.68 -16.78 2.00
N GLN A 49 20.82 -16.67 1.34
CA GLN A 49 21.54 -15.40 1.17
C GLN A 49 20.80 -14.46 0.23
N ALA A 50 20.25 -14.98 -0.87
CA ALA A 50 19.47 -14.20 -1.83
C ALA A 50 18.24 -13.54 -1.20
N VAL A 51 17.57 -14.20 -0.23
CA VAL A 51 16.48 -13.61 0.55
C VAL A 51 16.98 -12.44 1.40
N VAL A 52 18.10 -12.62 2.12
CA VAL A 52 18.68 -11.57 2.96
C VAL A 52 19.14 -10.37 2.13
N THR A 53 19.84 -10.62 1.03
CA THR A 53 20.35 -9.59 0.12
C THR A 53 19.22 -8.85 -0.58
N GLY A 54 18.24 -9.59 -1.11
CA GLY A 54 17.05 -9.04 -1.76
C GLY A 54 16.22 -8.17 -0.80
N PHE A 55 16.05 -8.60 0.44
CA PHE A 55 15.35 -7.81 1.47
C PHE A 55 16.12 -6.54 1.84
N LYS A 56 17.45 -6.62 2.06
CA LYS A 56 18.27 -5.46 2.44
C LYS A 56 18.24 -4.34 1.41
N HIS A 57 18.28 -4.69 0.12
CA HIS A 57 18.27 -3.73 -0.99
C HIS A 57 16.85 -3.31 -1.37
N GLY A 58 15.89 -4.23 -1.34
CA GLY A 58 14.48 -3.97 -1.66
C GLY A 58 13.77 -3.12 -0.60
N ALA A 59 14.08 -3.30 0.68
CA ALA A 59 13.37 -2.65 1.78
C ALA A 59 13.37 -1.12 1.66
N ARG A 60 14.49 -0.50 1.27
CA ARG A 60 14.57 0.97 1.14
C ARG A 60 13.62 1.53 0.08
N VAL A 61 13.49 0.82 -1.05
CA VAL A 61 12.61 1.23 -2.15
C VAL A 61 11.14 1.07 -1.74
N VAL A 62 10.81 -0.07 -1.11
CA VAL A 62 9.46 -0.36 -0.62
C VAL A 62 9.05 0.66 0.46
N THR A 63 9.92 0.96 1.42
CA THR A 63 9.64 1.96 2.46
C THR A 63 9.43 3.36 1.87
N ALA A 64 10.23 3.77 0.88
CA ALA A 64 10.04 5.05 0.22
C ALA A 64 8.68 5.14 -0.50
N ALA A 65 8.31 4.09 -1.24
CA ALA A 65 7.00 4.01 -1.89
C ALA A 65 5.84 4.04 -0.87
N ALA A 66 5.94 3.27 0.21
CA ALA A 66 4.92 3.26 1.27
C ALA A 66 4.71 4.66 1.89
N VAL A 67 5.80 5.40 2.14
CA VAL A 67 5.71 6.77 2.68
C VAL A 67 5.02 7.72 1.69
N ILE A 68 5.32 7.61 0.41
CA ILE A 68 4.68 8.42 -0.64
C ILE A 68 3.17 8.12 -0.69
N MET A 69 2.80 6.84 -0.67
CA MET A 69 1.39 6.42 -0.69
C MET A 69 0.63 6.94 0.54
N MET A 70 1.22 6.81 1.74
CA MET A 70 0.64 7.38 2.96
C MET A 70 0.44 8.89 2.85
N ALA A 71 1.41 9.63 2.30
CA ALA A 71 1.30 11.08 2.13
C ALA A 71 0.19 11.48 1.13
N VAL A 72 0.08 10.77 0.00
CA VAL A 72 -0.97 10.99 -1.01
C VAL A 72 -2.35 10.71 -0.42
N PHE A 73 -2.52 9.59 0.29
CA PHE A 73 -3.81 9.23 0.88
C PHE A 73 -4.20 10.12 2.07
N ALA A 74 -3.23 10.52 2.89
CA ALA A 74 -3.46 11.50 3.96
C ALA A 74 -3.96 12.85 3.41
N GLY A 75 -3.51 13.25 2.22
CA GLY A 75 -4.00 14.45 1.53
C GLY A 75 -5.51 14.43 1.24
N PHE A 76 -6.11 13.26 1.05
CA PHE A 76 -7.54 13.12 0.79
C PHE A 76 -8.42 13.30 2.05
N ILE A 77 -7.85 13.29 3.26
CA ILE A 77 -8.58 13.50 4.52
C ILE A 77 -9.18 14.91 4.60
N GLY A 78 -8.57 15.89 3.92
CA GLY A 78 -9.06 17.28 3.86
C GLY A 78 -10.20 17.52 2.85
N SER A 79 -10.60 16.52 2.07
CA SER A 79 -11.66 16.67 1.05
C SER A 79 -13.05 16.87 1.68
N SER A 80 -13.85 17.76 1.08
CA SER A 80 -15.25 18.00 1.44
C SER A 80 -16.20 16.88 0.96
N GLU A 81 -15.76 16.06 0.00
CA GLU A 81 -16.52 14.94 -0.54
C GLU A 81 -16.43 13.72 0.38
N GLN A 82 -17.56 13.30 0.94
CA GLN A 82 -17.65 12.20 1.92
C GLN A 82 -17.09 10.88 1.35
N MET A 83 -17.25 10.64 0.04
CA MET A 83 -16.68 9.48 -0.65
C MET A 83 -15.15 9.49 -0.67
N ILE A 84 -14.54 10.62 -1.04
CA ILE A 84 -13.07 10.77 -1.10
C ILE A 84 -12.48 10.67 0.30
N LYS A 85 -13.15 11.24 1.30
CA LYS A 85 -12.71 11.23 2.69
C LYS A 85 -12.67 9.82 3.28
N MET A 86 -13.68 8.99 3.00
CA MET A 86 -13.68 7.62 3.48
C MET A 86 -12.66 6.72 2.75
N ILE A 87 -12.52 6.86 1.43
CA ILE A 87 -11.51 6.12 0.65
C ILE A 87 -10.09 6.49 1.11
N GLY A 88 -9.83 7.80 1.29
CA GLY A 88 -8.55 8.30 1.77
C GLY A 88 -8.20 7.80 3.17
N PHE A 89 -9.17 7.77 4.09
CA PHE A 89 -8.95 7.22 5.43
C PHE A 89 -8.67 5.71 5.42
N SER A 90 -9.46 4.93 4.66
CA SER A 90 -9.27 3.49 4.57
C SER A 90 -7.93 3.11 3.94
N LEU A 91 -7.49 3.82 2.90
CA LEU A 91 -6.23 3.55 2.20
C LEU A 91 -4.99 4.11 2.93
N ALA A 92 -5.15 5.11 3.80
CA ALA A 92 -4.05 5.60 4.63
C ALA A 92 -3.70 4.65 5.80
N ILE A 93 -4.65 3.81 6.23
CA ILE A 93 -4.48 2.86 7.35
C ILE A 93 -4.06 1.46 6.88
N ALA A 94 -4.48 1.07 5.66
CA ALA A 94 -4.13 -0.22 5.05
C ALA A 94 -2.63 -0.33 4.74
#